data_AF-A0A0T8TXY0-F1
#
_entry.id   AF-A0A0T8TXY0-F1
#
_cell.length_a   1.000
_cell.length_b   1.000
_cell.length_c   1.000
_cell.angle_alpha   90.00
_cell.angle_beta   90.00
_cell.angle_gamma   90.00
#
_symmetry.space_group_name_H-M   'P 1'
#
loop_
_entity.id
_entity.type
_entity.pdbx_description
1 polymer ?
#
loop_
_entity_poly.entity_id
_entity_poly.type
_entity_poly.pdbx_seq_one_letter_code
_entity_poly.pdbx_strand_id
1 'polypeptide(L)'
;MELVYMDGKKEPYTTSEIIAECAEVQHHTITRLIRENKADFEELGILGFKIHKLDTRGQPKKSYILNEQQATLLITYLKNTETVRQFKLNLVKAFFEMREELSEIRLQRALEKPKRKTLHDSIETWPNAPKHAHSTMNNLLLKAVTDMNAKQLREERGGYNGIDSLTSEELEQYQAFEDMAIAMIELKMSYQEIKTMMFRSKKIS
;
A
#
# COMPACT_ATOMS: atom_id res chain seq x y z
N MET A 1 -12.82 11.67 11.49
CA MET A 1 -12.52 12.00 10.09
C MET A 1 -11.08 11.61 9.83
N GLU A 2 -10.80 10.92 8.74
CA GLU A 2 -9.43 10.57 8.34
C GLU A 2 -8.77 11.80 7.67
N LEU A 3 -7.54 12.13 8.06
CA LEU A 3 -6.87 13.37 7.64
C LEU A 3 -6.03 13.20 6.37
N VAL A 4 -5.51 12.00 6.16
CA VAL A 4 -4.56 11.66 5.11
C VAL A 4 -5.04 10.36 4.46
N TYR A 5 -5.03 10.35 3.14
CA TYR A 5 -5.48 9.26 2.30
C TYR A 5 -4.34 8.81 1.39
N MET A 6 -4.50 7.63 0.82
CA MET A 6 -3.54 7.04 -0.11
C MET A 6 -4.00 7.18 -1.56
N ASP A 7 -3.13 7.73 -2.41
CA ASP A 7 -3.42 7.85 -3.83
C ASP A 7 -3.13 6.53 -4.58
N GLY A 8 -3.46 6.50 -5.88
CA GLY A 8 -3.23 5.32 -6.72
C GLY A 8 -1.76 4.95 -6.92
N LYS A 9 -0.82 5.85 -6.60
CA LYS A 9 0.64 5.62 -6.63
C LYS A 9 1.19 5.23 -5.26
N LYS A 10 0.33 5.08 -4.25
CA LYS A 10 0.70 4.84 -2.86
C LYS A 10 1.55 5.97 -2.28
N GLU A 11 1.13 7.21 -2.53
CA GLU A 11 1.65 8.40 -1.86
C GLU A 11 0.55 9.01 -0.98
N PRO A 12 0.89 9.44 0.26
CA PRO A 12 -0.06 10.04 1.16
C PRO A 12 -0.43 11.45 0.69
N TYR A 13 -1.71 11.76 0.74
CA TYR A 13 -2.23 13.08 0.38
C TYR A 13 -3.37 13.49 1.31
N THR A 14 -3.65 14.78 1.37
CA THR A 14 -4.87 15.33 1.96
C THR A 14 -5.56 16.26 0.96
N THR A 15 -6.74 16.76 1.29
CA THR A 15 -7.49 17.68 0.43
C THR A 15 -7.66 19.05 1.06
N SER A 16 -7.78 20.07 0.21
CA SER A 16 -8.10 21.42 0.67
C SER A 16 -9.39 21.51 1.48
N GLU A 17 -10.34 20.59 1.27
CA GLU A 17 -11.61 20.54 2.00
C GLU A 17 -11.41 20.02 3.42
N ILE A 18 -10.65 18.92 3.59
CA ILE A 18 -10.29 18.37 4.91
C ILE A 18 -9.55 19.42 5.74
N ILE A 19 -8.57 20.09 5.12
CA ILE A 19 -7.80 21.15 5.80
C ILE A 19 -8.73 22.29 6.20
N ALA A 20 -9.64 22.73 5.32
CA ALA A 20 -10.59 23.80 5.62
C ALA A 20 -11.50 23.46 6.81
N GLU A 21 -12.06 22.25 6.79
CA GLU A 21 -12.93 21.73 7.85
C GLU A 21 -12.19 21.64 9.19
N CYS A 22 -11.03 20.99 9.22
CA CYS A 22 -10.28 20.76 10.44
C CYS A 22 -9.61 22.03 11.00
N ALA A 23 -9.29 23.01 10.14
CA ALA A 23 -8.77 24.31 10.56
C ALA A 23 -9.88 25.31 10.93
N GLU A 24 -11.15 24.95 10.75
CA GLU A 24 -12.31 25.84 10.87
C GLU A 24 -12.18 27.12 10.02
N VAL A 25 -11.58 26.97 8.83
CA VAL A 25 -11.37 28.06 7.87
C VAL A 25 -12.28 27.85 6.66
N GLN A 26 -12.87 28.93 6.14
CA GLN A 26 -13.65 28.86 4.93
C GLN A 26 -12.83 28.27 3.77
N HIS A 27 -13.38 27.27 3.08
CA HIS A 27 -12.68 26.58 1.97
C HIS A 27 -12.22 27.54 0.86
N HIS A 28 -12.97 28.63 0.63
CA HIS A 28 -12.55 29.69 -0.29
C HIS A 28 -11.22 30.35 0.12
N THR A 29 -10.98 30.54 1.41
CA THR A 29 -9.71 31.11 1.91
C THR A 29 -8.55 30.17 1.62
N ILE A 30 -8.73 28.86 1.84
CA ILE A 30 -7.71 27.84 1.54
C ILE A 30 -7.39 27.82 0.04
N THR A 31 -8.42 27.73 -0.81
CA THR A 31 -8.23 27.69 -2.26
C THR A 31 -7.62 28.98 -2.81
N ARG A 32 -7.90 30.13 -2.19
CA ARG A 32 -7.25 31.41 -2.51
C ARG A 32 -5.77 31.39 -2.17
N LEU A 33 -5.39 30.95 -0.96
CA LEU A 33 -3.99 30.84 -0.53
C LEU A 33 -3.17 29.97 -1.49
N ILE A 34 -3.72 28.82 -1.89
CA ILE A 34 -3.09 27.91 -2.86
C ILE A 34 -2.88 28.60 -4.21
N ARG A 35 -3.87 29.38 -4.68
CA ARG A 35 -3.80 30.07 -5.97
C ARG A 35 -2.81 31.24 -5.95
N GLU A 36 -2.77 32.00 -4.86
CA GLU A 36 -1.87 33.16 -4.70
C GLU A 36 -0.41 32.72 -4.60
N ASN A 37 -0.14 31.58 -3.95
CA ASN A 37 1.21 31.03 -3.78
C ASN A 37 1.48 29.84 -4.69
N LYS A 38 0.81 29.77 -5.85
CA LYS A 38 0.80 28.58 -6.72
C LYS A 38 2.20 28.08 -7.09
N ALA A 39 3.13 29.00 -7.34
CA ALA A 39 4.50 28.66 -7.72
C ALA A 39 5.20 27.80 -6.64
N ASP A 40 5.09 28.20 -5.37
CA ASP A 40 5.68 27.48 -4.23
C ASP A 40 5.07 26.08 -4.08
N PHE A 41 3.76 25.94 -4.29
CA PHE A 41 3.10 24.64 -4.26
C PHE A 41 3.53 23.73 -5.42
N GLU A 42 3.76 24.31 -6.60
CA GLU A 42 4.21 23.58 -7.79
C GLU A 42 5.69 23.18 -7.69
N GLU A 43 6.51 23.92 -6.92
CA GLU A 43 7.88 23.53 -6.57
C GLU A 43 7.91 22.25 -5.72
N LEU A 44 6.92 22.07 -4.85
CA LEU A 44 6.77 20.89 -3.99
C LEU A 44 6.03 19.72 -4.65
N GLY A 45 5.69 19.84 -5.94
CA GLY A 45 5.08 18.77 -6.73
C GLY A 45 3.87 19.21 -7.55
N ILE A 46 3.27 18.26 -8.26
CA ILE A 46 2.13 18.55 -9.15
C ILE A 46 0.90 18.96 -8.32
N LEU A 47 0.35 20.14 -8.61
CA LEU A 47 -0.85 20.65 -7.94
C LEU A 47 -2.13 20.05 -8.56
N GLY A 48 -2.53 18.88 -8.07
CA GLY A 48 -3.73 18.17 -8.49
C GLY A 48 -5.02 18.77 -7.92
N PHE A 49 -6.15 18.53 -8.60
CA PHE A 49 -7.47 18.90 -8.09
C PHE A 49 -8.59 18.06 -8.69
N LYS A 50 -9.71 17.96 -7.96
CA LYS A 50 -10.99 17.42 -8.44
C LYS A 50 -12.02 18.55 -8.54
N ILE A 51 -12.83 18.51 -9.59
CA ILE A 51 -13.96 19.43 -9.76
C ILE A 51 -15.23 18.69 -9.34
N HIS A 52 -15.88 19.16 -8.30
CA HIS A 52 -17.20 18.68 -7.90
C HIS A 52 -18.27 19.44 -8.68
N LYS A 53 -19.05 18.71 -9.49
CA LYS A 53 -20.29 19.24 -10.06
C LYS A 53 -21.28 19.44 -8.91
N LEU A 54 -21.91 20.59 -8.86
CA LEU A 54 -23.02 20.85 -7.95
C LEU A 54 -24.30 20.30 -8.57
N ASP A 55 -25.13 19.64 -7.77
CA ASP A 55 -26.47 19.18 -8.18
C ASP A 55 -27.47 20.35 -8.33
N THR A 56 -27.08 21.56 -7.93
CA THR A 56 -27.87 22.80 -8.01
C THR A 56 -27.12 23.92 -8.76
N ARG A 57 -27.84 25.00 -9.07
CA ARG A 57 -27.31 26.19 -9.77
C ARG A 57 -26.19 26.84 -8.93
N GLY A 58 -24.94 26.79 -9.40
CA GLY A 58 -23.77 27.36 -8.73
C GLY A 58 -22.46 27.11 -9.46
N GLN A 59 -21.38 27.75 -9.01
CA GLN A 59 -20.04 27.56 -9.58
C GLN A 59 -19.40 26.26 -9.06
N PRO A 60 -18.85 25.39 -9.94
CA PRO A 60 -18.22 24.15 -9.51
C PRO A 60 -17.14 24.38 -8.45
N LYS A 61 -17.12 23.55 -7.41
CA LYS A 61 -16.11 23.63 -6.35
C LYS A 61 -14.85 22.85 -6.75
N LYS A 62 -13.69 23.49 -6.57
CA LYS A 62 -12.37 22.91 -6.83
C LYS A 62 -11.77 22.43 -5.51
N SER A 63 -11.62 21.11 -5.36
CA SER A 63 -10.93 20.51 -4.22
C SER A 63 -9.51 20.15 -4.63
N TYR A 64 -8.52 20.84 -4.08
CA TYR A 64 -7.10 20.52 -4.34
C TYR A 64 -6.69 19.26 -3.61
N ILE A 65 -5.84 18.47 -4.26
CA ILE A 65 -5.16 17.30 -3.71
C ILE A 65 -3.74 17.74 -3.39
N LEU A 66 -3.34 17.61 -2.14
CA LEU A 66 -2.07 18.10 -1.62
C LEU A 66 -1.25 16.94 -1.07
N ASN A 67 -0.02 16.79 -1.56
CA ASN A 67 0.94 15.89 -0.93
C ASN A 67 1.38 16.42 0.46
N GLU A 68 2.18 15.64 1.19
CA GLU A 68 2.68 16.01 2.53
C GLU A 68 3.34 17.40 2.55
N GLN A 69 4.23 17.68 1.61
CA GLN A 69 5.01 18.93 1.57
C GLN A 69 4.11 20.13 1.28
N GLN A 70 3.21 20.00 0.31
CA GLN A 70 2.21 21.01 -0.04
C GLN A 70 1.25 21.28 1.14
N ALA A 71 0.76 20.23 1.80
CA ALA A 71 -0.09 20.38 2.99
C ALA A 71 0.68 21.07 4.13
N THR A 72 1.95 20.71 4.33
CA THR A 72 2.85 21.33 5.32
C THR A 72 3.08 22.81 5.01
N LEU A 73 3.30 23.18 3.75
CA LEU A 73 3.42 24.58 3.36
C LEU A 73 2.11 25.33 3.63
N LEU A 74 0.97 24.77 3.23
CA LEU A 74 -0.34 25.41 3.41
C LEU A 74 -0.63 25.73 4.88
N ILE A 75 -0.33 24.82 5.81
CA ILE A 75 -0.58 25.06 7.23
C ILE A 75 0.30 26.17 7.81
N THR A 76 1.46 26.49 7.20
CA THR A 76 2.28 27.64 7.63
C THR A 76 1.59 28.98 7.37
N TYR A 77 0.74 29.05 6.34
CA TYR A 77 -0.06 30.25 6.02
C TYR A 77 -1.26 30.45 6.94
N LEU A 78 -1.61 29.44 7.75
CA LEU A 78 -2.75 29.52 8.67
C LEU A 78 -2.34 30.13 10.01
N LYS A 79 -3.20 31.01 10.54
CA LYS A 79 -3.03 31.62 11.87
C LYS A 79 -2.98 30.54 12.95
N ASN A 80 -2.11 30.72 13.94
CA ASN A 80 -1.95 29.80 15.07
C ASN A 80 -3.06 30.00 16.13
N THR A 81 -4.30 29.68 15.78
CA THR A 81 -5.36 29.48 16.79
C THR A 81 -5.17 28.13 17.49
N GLU A 82 -5.77 27.94 18.66
CA GLU A 82 -5.64 26.67 19.38
C GLU A 82 -6.16 25.48 18.56
N THR A 83 -7.31 25.65 17.89
CA THR A 83 -7.85 24.66 16.93
C THR A 83 -6.85 24.32 15.83
N VAL A 84 -6.24 25.33 15.20
CA VAL A 84 -5.27 25.13 14.12
C VAL A 84 -3.99 24.46 14.65
N ARG A 85 -3.55 24.76 15.88
CA ARG A 85 -2.38 24.09 16.49
C ARG A 85 -2.64 22.60 16.70
N GLN A 86 -3.81 22.23 17.24
CA GLN A 86 -4.17 20.83 17.42
C GLN A 86 -4.29 20.10 16.09
N PHE A 87 -4.90 20.75 15.08
CA PHE A 87 -4.97 20.23 13.72
C PHE A 87 -3.58 19.99 13.13
N LYS A 88 -2.65 20.95 13.23
CA LYS A 88 -1.27 20.80 12.74
C LYS A 88 -0.58 19.59 13.37
N LEU A 89 -0.73 19.39 14.67
CA LEU A 89 -0.16 18.23 15.37
C LEU A 89 -0.74 16.91 14.85
N ASN A 90 -2.07 16.84 14.68
CA ASN A 90 -2.74 15.65 14.19
C ASN A 90 -2.37 15.35 12.72
N LEU A 91 -2.27 16.38 11.88
CA LEU A 91 -1.91 16.24 10.47
C LEU A 91 -0.48 15.71 10.31
N VAL A 92 0.47 16.23 11.11
CA VAL A 92 1.86 15.73 11.11
C VAL A 92 1.91 14.27 11.52
N LYS A 93 1.21 13.89 12.60
CA LYS A 93 1.13 12.48 13.03
C LYS A 93 0.56 11.58 11.93
N ALA A 94 -0.56 11.99 11.33
CA ALA A 94 -1.21 11.21 10.28
C ALA A 94 -0.31 11.01 9.04
N PHE A 95 0.45 12.02 8.63
CA PHE A 95 1.42 11.85 7.53
C PHE A 95 2.59 10.94 7.92
N PHE A 96 3.11 11.05 9.14
CA PHE A 96 4.19 10.19 9.62
C PHE A 96 3.77 8.73 9.75
N GLU A 97 2.63 8.46 10.38
CA GLU A 97 2.06 7.11 10.54
C GLU A 97 1.87 6.44 9.16
N MET A 98 1.25 7.15 8.22
CA MET A 98 1.04 6.63 6.86
C MET A 98 2.37 6.39 6.11
N ARG A 99 3.39 7.22 6.35
CA ARG A 99 4.73 7.03 5.75
C ARG A 99 5.49 5.87 6.36
N GLU A 100 5.36 5.66 7.66
CA GLU A 100 5.97 4.54 8.37
C GLU A 100 5.39 3.23 7.85
N GLU A 101 4.07 3.12 7.79
CA GLU A 101 3.37 1.97 7.20
C GLU A 101 3.82 1.72 5.75
N LEU A 102 3.91 2.77 4.93
CA LEU A 102 4.43 2.66 3.57
C LEU A 102 5.87 2.17 3.49
N SER A 103 6.70 2.62 4.42
CA SER A 103 8.13 2.27 4.46
C SER A 103 8.30 0.81 4.85
N GLU A 104 7.52 0.34 5.83
CA GLU A 104 7.45 -1.08 6.22
C GLU A 104 7.00 -1.95 5.04
N ILE A 105 5.91 -1.59 4.36
CA ILE A 105 5.42 -2.31 3.18
C ILE A 105 6.48 -2.34 2.07
N ARG A 106 7.18 -1.22 1.82
CA ARG A 106 8.23 -1.14 0.80
C ARG A 106 9.44 -2.00 1.18
N LEU A 107 9.84 -1.97 2.44
CA LEU A 107 10.94 -2.79 2.97
C LEU A 107 10.60 -4.26 2.83
N GLN A 108 9.41 -4.67 3.24
CA GLN A 108 8.92 -6.04 3.13
C GLN A 108 8.97 -6.53 1.68
N ARG A 109 8.44 -5.74 0.74
CA ARG A 109 8.52 -6.04 -0.71
C ARG A 109 9.94 -6.11 -1.24
N ALA A 110 10.84 -5.27 -0.74
CA ALA A 110 12.24 -5.27 -1.16
C ALA A 110 12.97 -6.54 -0.67
N LEU A 111 12.65 -7.01 0.54
CA LEU A 111 13.15 -8.26 1.10
C LEU A 111 12.59 -9.49 0.39
N GLU A 112 11.35 -9.44 -0.09
CA GLU A 112 10.72 -10.54 -0.82
C GLU A 112 11.22 -10.72 -2.25
N LYS A 113 11.48 -9.61 -2.97
CA LYS A 113 11.92 -9.65 -4.37
C LYS A 113 13.08 -10.64 -4.65
N PRO A 114 14.18 -10.66 -3.87
CA PRO A 114 15.26 -11.61 -4.11
C PRO A 114 14.81 -13.06 -3.88
N LYS A 115 14.01 -13.35 -2.84
CA LYS A 115 13.52 -14.71 -2.57
C LYS A 115 12.62 -15.23 -3.68
N ARG A 116 11.67 -14.42 -4.15
CA ARG A 116 10.81 -14.76 -5.29
C ARG A 116 11.61 -15.03 -6.55
N LYS A 117 12.68 -14.27 -6.78
CA LYS A 117 13.60 -14.50 -7.89
C LYS A 117 14.32 -15.84 -7.74
N THR A 118 14.86 -16.14 -6.56
CA THR A 118 15.49 -17.43 -6.29
C THR A 118 14.52 -18.59 -6.53
N LEU A 119 13.30 -18.53 -5.98
CA LEU A 119 12.29 -19.56 -6.22
C LEU A 119 11.95 -19.71 -7.70
N HIS A 120 11.84 -18.59 -8.43
CA HIS A 120 11.61 -18.61 -9.86
C HIS A 120 12.74 -19.35 -10.61
N ASP A 121 13.98 -19.00 -10.32
CA ASP A 121 15.18 -19.60 -10.94
C ASP A 121 15.32 -21.10 -10.57
N SER A 122 15.00 -21.48 -9.32
CA SER A 122 14.95 -22.88 -8.90
C SER A 122 13.88 -23.66 -9.67
N ILE A 123 12.70 -23.08 -9.89
CA ILE A 123 11.63 -23.73 -10.66
C ILE A 123 12.02 -23.91 -12.14
N GLU A 124 12.72 -22.94 -12.74
CA GLU A 124 13.20 -23.06 -14.13
C GLU A 124 14.20 -24.20 -14.31
N THR A 125 15.04 -24.44 -13.31
CA THR A 125 16.07 -25.48 -13.33
C THR A 125 15.57 -26.83 -12.80
N TRP A 126 14.31 -26.93 -12.39
CA TRP A 126 13.76 -28.11 -11.74
C TRP A 126 13.47 -29.26 -12.72
N PRO A 127 14.22 -30.39 -12.66
CA PRO A 127 14.08 -31.44 -13.67
C PRO A 127 12.72 -32.16 -13.67
N ASN A 128 12.07 -32.24 -12.50
CA ASN A 128 10.80 -32.96 -12.29
C ASN A 128 9.62 -32.00 -12.12
N ALA A 129 9.70 -30.83 -12.74
CA ALA A 129 8.70 -29.78 -12.58
C ALA A 129 7.31 -30.21 -13.09
N PRO A 130 6.22 -29.91 -12.36
CA PRO A 130 4.87 -30.16 -12.82
C PRO A 130 4.50 -29.19 -13.96
N LYS A 131 3.44 -29.51 -14.71
CA LYS A 131 2.89 -28.56 -15.69
C LYS A 131 2.51 -27.25 -15.01
N HIS A 132 2.84 -26.13 -15.64
CA HIS A 132 2.66 -24.78 -15.09
C HIS A 132 3.32 -24.59 -13.72
N ALA A 133 4.56 -25.07 -13.55
CA ALA A 133 5.28 -25.15 -12.28
C ALA A 133 5.24 -23.89 -11.42
N HIS A 134 5.44 -22.70 -12.01
CA HIS A 134 5.37 -21.43 -11.27
C HIS A 134 3.99 -21.19 -10.63
N SER A 135 2.91 -21.35 -11.40
CA SER A 135 1.55 -21.15 -10.89
C SER A 135 1.16 -22.23 -9.88
N THR A 136 1.57 -23.47 -10.15
CA THR A 136 1.33 -24.62 -9.27
C THR A 136 2.02 -24.44 -7.93
N MET A 137 3.29 -24.03 -7.92
CA MET A 137 4.06 -23.80 -6.70
C MET A 137 3.52 -22.60 -5.92
N ASN A 138 3.25 -21.47 -6.58
CA ASN A 138 2.68 -20.30 -5.90
C ASN A 138 1.35 -20.62 -5.22
N ASN A 139 0.44 -21.32 -5.90
CA ASN A 139 -0.83 -21.73 -5.29
C ASN A 139 -0.66 -22.79 -4.20
N LEU A 140 0.36 -23.64 -4.25
CA LEU A 140 0.67 -24.58 -3.17
C LEU A 140 1.08 -23.82 -1.91
N LEU A 141 2.01 -22.88 -2.04
CA LEU A 141 2.51 -22.05 -0.94
C LEU A 141 1.38 -21.20 -0.32
N LEU A 142 0.57 -20.54 -1.16
CA LEU A 142 -0.57 -19.76 -0.67
C LEU A 142 -1.59 -20.62 0.08
N LYS A 143 -1.88 -21.83 -0.41
CA LYS A 143 -2.78 -22.77 0.28
C LYS A 143 -2.18 -23.31 1.57
N ALA A 144 -0.86 -23.54 1.60
CA ALA A 144 -0.19 -24.01 2.81
C ALA A 144 -0.36 -22.99 3.94
N VAL A 145 -0.25 -21.69 3.63
CA VAL A 145 -0.42 -20.61 4.61
C VAL A 145 -1.90 -20.31 4.91
N THR A 146 -2.71 -20.08 3.88
CA THR A 146 -4.04 -19.44 4.03
C THR A 146 -5.22 -20.36 3.79
N ASP A 147 -4.99 -21.62 3.39
CA ASP A 147 -5.99 -22.55 2.84
C ASP A 147 -6.66 -22.10 1.53
N MET A 148 -6.27 -20.94 1.01
CA MET A 148 -6.86 -20.32 -0.17
C MET A 148 -5.85 -20.22 -1.31
N ASN A 149 -6.36 -20.22 -2.55
CA ASN A 149 -5.53 -19.93 -3.72
C ASN A 149 -5.49 -18.43 -4.05
N ALA A 150 -4.61 -18.02 -4.96
CA ALA A 150 -4.42 -16.61 -5.33
C ALA A 150 -5.70 -15.92 -5.87
N LYS A 151 -6.63 -16.67 -6.46
CA LYS A 151 -7.90 -16.11 -6.95
C LYS A 151 -8.86 -15.88 -5.78
N GLN A 152 -9.01 -16.86 -4.90
CA GLN A 152 -9.87 -16.77 -3.72
C GLN A 152 -9.41 -15.64 -2.79
N LEU A 153 -8.10 -15.52 -2.54
CA LEU A 153 -7.55 -14.45 -1.69
C LEU A 153 -7.88 -13.06 -2.24
N ARG A 154 -7.77 -12.87 -3.56
CA ARG A 154 -8.10 -11.60 -4.20
C ARG A 154 -9.59 -11.29 -4.14
N GLU A 155 -10.45 -12.30 -4.27
CA GLU A 155 -11.91 -12.13 -4.21
C GLU A 155 -12.39 -11.82 -2.78
N GLU A 156 -11.84 -12.46 -1.76
CA GLU A 156 -12.27 -12.24 -0.37
C GLU A 156 -11.63 -11.04 0.31
N ARG A 157 -10.32 -10.83 0.09
CA ARG A 157 -9.52 -9.86 0.87
C ARG A 157 -9.12 -8.63 0.07
N GLY A 158 -9.34 -8.64 -1.25
CA GLY A 158 -8.80 -7.61 -2.14
C GLY A 158 -7.27 -7.71 -2.28
N GLY A 159 -6.71 -7.01 -3.26
CA GLY A 159 -5.27 -7.03 -3.54
C GLY A 159 -4.95 -7.24 -5.02
N TYR A 160 -3.78 -6.75 -5.45
CA TYR A 160 -3.37 -6.84 -6.87
C TYR A 160 -2.96 -8.27 -7.25
N ASN A 161 -2.31 -9.00 -6.33
CA ASN A 161 -1.95 -10.41 -6.46
C ASN A 161 -2.20 -11.15 -5.13
N GLY A 162 -2.07 -12.49 -5.14
CA GLY A 162 -2.34 -13.31 -3.95
C GLY A 162 -1.41 -13.06 -2.76
N ILE A 163 -0.21 -12.52 -2.99
CA ILE A 163 0.75 -12.21 -1.91
C ILE A 163 0.43 -10.85 -1.28
N ASP A 164 -0.01 -9.87 -2.10
CA ASP A 164 -0.49 -8.56 -1.62
C ASP A 164 -1.75 -8.68 -0.75
N SER A 165 -2.40 -9.85 -0.71
CA SER A 165 -3.58 -10.16 0.11
C SER A 165 -3.25 -10.88 1.42
N LEU A 166 -1.96 -11.13 1.71
CA LEU A 166 -1.51 -11.80 2.94
C LEU A 166 -1.32 -10.79 4.09
N THR A 167 -1.60 -11.22 5.32
CA THR A 167 -1.20 -10.49 6.52
C THR A 167 0.31 -10.58 6.74
N SER A 168 0.87 -9.75 7.63
CA SER A 168 2.31 -9.80 7.96
C SER A 168 2.74 -11.18 8.49
N GLU A 169 1.92 -11.81 9.34
CA GLU A 169 2.20 -13.15 9.87
C GLU A 169 2.11 -14.24 8.79
N GLU A 170 1.06 -14.19 7.95
CA GLU A 170 0.91 -15.12 6.82
C GLU A 170 2.08 -14.98 5.82
N LEU A 171 2.56 -13.75 5.63
CA LEU A 171 3.66 -13.46 4.72
C LEU A 171 5.01 -13.97 5.25
N GLU A 172 5.26 -13.89 6.56
CA GLU A 172 6.43 -14.53 7.17
C GLU A 172 6.40 -16.05 7.00
N GLN A 173 5.25 -16.69 7.23
CA GLN A 173 5.08 -18.12 7.02
C GLN A 173 5.24 -18.50 5.53
N TYR A 174 4.70 -17.68 4.63
CA TYR A 174 4.85 -17.86 3.19
C TYR A 174 6.32 -17.87 2.78
N GLN A 175 7.10 -16.92 3.29
CA GLN A 175 8.54 -16.84 3.02
C GLN A 175 9.30 -18.06 3.56
N ALA A 176 8.95 -18.55 4.75
CA ALA A 176 9.56 -19.76 5.29
C ALA A 176 9.28 -20.99 4.40
N PHE A 177 8.06 -21.08 3.85
CA PHE A 177 7.73 -22.12 2.88
C PHE A 177 8.37 -21.91 1.50
N GLU A 178 8.60 -20.67 1.05
CA GLU A 178 9.41 -20.40 -0.16
C GLU A 178 10.83 -20.95 0.01
N ASP A 179 11.49 -20.63 1.12
CA ASP A 179 12.86 -21.07 1.41
C ASP A 179 12.93 -22.61 1.49
N MET A 180 11.94 -23.24 2.11
CA MET A 180 11.83 -24.69 2.17
C MET A 180 11.55 -25.32 0.80
N ALA A 181 10.72 -24.70 -0.04
CA ALA A 181 10.45 -25.17 -1.40
C ALA A 181 11.70 -25.11 -2.27
N ILE A 182 12.46 -24.01 -2.20
CA ILE A 182 13.75 -23.84 -2.89
C ILE A 182 14.68 -25.00 -2.53
N ALA A 183 14.88 -25.26 -1.23
CA ALA A 183 15.75 -26.34 -0.77
C ALA A 183 15.30 -27.72 -1.29
N MET A 184 13.99 -28.00 -1.27
CA MET A 184 13.48 -29.28 -1.77
C MET A 184 13.61 -29.43 -3.30
N ILE A 185 13.46 -28.34 -4.05
CA ILE A 185 13.69 -28.32 -5.50
C ILE A 185 15.17 -28.60 -5.81
N GLU A 186 16.09 -27.98 -5.07
CA GLU A 186 17.54 -28.21 -5.21
C GLU A 186 17.92 -29.67 -4.89
N LEU A 187 17.24 -30.30 -3.94
CA LEU A 187 17.34 -31.73 -3.63
C LEU A 187 16.66 -32.64 -4.68
N LYS A 188 16.17 -32.08 -5.78
CA LYS A 188 15.52 -32.77 -6.91
C LYS A 188 14.26 -33.53 -6.52
N MET A 189 13.60 -33.14 -5.44
CA MET A 189 12.33 -33.73 -5.01
C MET A 189 11.24 -33.48 -6.06
N SER A 190 10.28 -34.39 -6.15
CA SER A 190 9.10 -34.25 -7.00
C SER A 190 8.06 -33.33 -6.36
N TYR A 191 7.15 -32.80 -7.18
CA TYR A 191 6.07 -31.95 -6.68
C TYR A 191 5.20 -32.62 -5.60
N GLN A 192 4.92 -33.93 -5.72
CA GLN A 192 4.08 -34.62 -4.75
C GLN A 192 4.77 -34.75 -3.37
N GLU A 193 6.09 -34.93 -3.36
CA GLU A 193 6.88 -34.97 -2.13
C GLU A 193 6.90 -33.59 -1.47
N ILE A 194 7.16 -32.53 -2.24
CA ILE A 194 7.13 -31.14 -1.74
C ILE A 194 5.76 -30.81 -1.17
N LYS A 195 4.68 -31.10 -1.91
CA LYS A 195 3.30 -30.88 -1.47
C LYS A 195 3.01 -31.60 -0.15
N THR A 196 3.44 -32.86 -0.02
CA THR A 196 3.22 -33.65 1.20
C THR A 196 3.96 -33.05 2.39
N MET A 197 5.21 -32.62 2.20
CA MET A 197 6.00 -31.97 3.25
C MET A 197 5.39 -30.64 3.70
N MET A 198 4.95 -29.80 2.76
CA MET A 198 4.33 -28.49 3.06
C MET A 198 3.06 -28.59 3.90
N PHE A 199 2.18 -29.55 3.59
CA PHE A 199 0.97 -29.74 4.40
C PHE A 199 1.23 -30.49 5.71
N ARG A 200 2.38 -31.17 5.85
CA ARG A 200 2.81 -31.80 7.11
C ARG A 200 3.38 -30.76 8.08
N SER A 201 4.22 -29.85 7.60
CA SER A 201 4.75 -28.73 8.40
C SER A 201 3.63 -27.81 8.89
N LYS A 202 2.61 -27.56 8.07
CA LYS A 202 1.39 -26.83 8.47
C LYS A 202 0.71 -27.39 9.72
N LYS A 203 0.71 -28.72 9.93
CA LYS A 203 0.03 -29.35 11.08
C LYS A 203 0.80 -29.26 12.40
N ILE A 204 2.05 -28.82 12.35
CA ILE A 204 2.96 -28.79 13.50
C ILE A 204 3.15 -27.34 14.01
N SER A 205 2.87 -26.35 13.17
CA SER A 205 2.87 -24.92 13.50
C SER A 205 1.49 -24.47 13.98
#